data_AF-A0A961WY62-F1
#
_entry.id   AF-A0A961WY62-F1
#
_cell.length_a   1.000
_cell.length_b   1.000
_cell.length_c   1.000
_cell.angle_alpha   90.00
_cell.angle_beta   90.00
_cell.angle_gamma   90.00
#
_symmetry.space_group_name_H-M   'P 1'
#
loop_
_entity.id
_entity.type
_entity.pdbx_description
1 polymer ?
#
loop_
_entity_poly.entity_id
_entity_poly.type
_entity_poly.pdbx_seq_one_letter_code
_entity_poly.pdbx_strand_id
1 'polypeptide(L)' 'GENDDISGLGQTQAAHDLCANIPDDMRMHYVQPKVGHYGVFNGSRFRAEISPRIRDFMLSNDHSMQARRKPASTRKSIKA' A
#
# COMPACT_ATOMS: atom_id res chain seq x y z
N GLY A 1 8.11 8.56 9.64
CA GLY A 1 9.04 7.47 10.04
C GLY A 1 9.07 7.39 11.55
N GLU A 2 9.64 6.35 12.15
CA GLU A 2 9.69 6.23 13.63
C GLU A 2 10.42 7.41 14.30
N ASN A 3 11.49 7.93 13.66
CA ASN A 3 12.31 9.02 14.19
C ASN A 3 12.05 10.35 13.45
N ASP A 4 10.85 10.52 12.89
CA ASP A 4 10.48 11.72 12.13
C ASP A 4 10.08 12.86 13.08
N ASP A 5 10.86 13.92 13.07
CA ASP A 5 10.77 15.10 13.92
C ASP A 5 9.96 16.25 13.29
N ILE A 6 9.59 16.13 12.02
CA ILE A 6 8.77 17.11 11.30
C ILE A 6 7.30 16.67 11.29
N SER A 7 7.05 15.44 10.84
CA SER A 7 5.73 14.82 10.83
C SER A 7 5.74 13.62 11.78
N GLY A 8 5.56 13.92 13.06
CA GLY A 8 5.56 12.93 14.14
C GLY A 8 4.51 11.83 13.94
N LEU A 9 4.68 10.73 14.69
CA LEU A 9 3.75 9.59 14.64
C LEU A 9 2.31 10.05 14.90
N GLY A 10 1.38 9.52 14.09
CA GLY A 10 -0.04 9.83 14.17
C GLY A 10 -0.50 11.01 13.32
N GLN A 11 0.36 11.98 13.00
CA GLN A 11 -0.06 13.16 12.22
C GLN A 11 -0.56 12.80 10.82
N THR A 12 0.18 11.94 10.11
CA THR A 12 -0.22 11.46 8.78
C THR A 12 -1.35 10.44 8.85
N GLN A 13 -1.49 9.73 9.97
CA GLN A 13 -2.58 8.77 10.19
C GLN A 13 -3.93 9.49 10.32
N ALA A 14 -3.99 10.64 10.98
CA ALA A 14 -5.22 11.41 11.16
C ALA A 14 -5.87 11.83 9.83
N ALA A 15 -5.10 11.90 8.73
CA ALA A 15 -5.65 12.18 7.40
C ALA A 15 -6.59 11.06 6.91
N HIS A 16 -6.44 9.82 7.39
CA HIS A 16 -7.31 8.70 7.01
C HIS A 16 -8.76 8.95 7.45
N ASP A 17 -8.95 9.59 8.60
CA ASP A 17 -10.26 9.89 9.19
C ASP A 17 -11.03 10.92 8.34
N LEU A 18 -10.33 11.77 7.60
CA LEU A 18 -10.91 12.74 6.69
C LEU A 18 -11.41 12.10 5.38
N CYS A 19 -10.89 10.94 5.00
CA CYS A 19 -11.21 10.26 3.75
C CYS A 19 -12.41 9.32 3.87
N ALA A 20 -13.55 9.80 4.39
CA ALA A 20 -14.71 8.96 4.78
C ALA A 20 -15.28 8.04 3.68
N ASN A 21 -15.13 8.40 2.40
CA ASN A 21 -15.67 7.62 1.28
C ASN A 21 -14.74 6.52 0.77
N ILE A 22 -13.55 6.36 1.36
CA ILE A 22 -12.65 5.23 1.05
C ILE A 22 -13.07 4.04 1.93
N PRO A 23 -13.14 2.81 1.43
CA PRO A 23 -13.31 1.61 2.25
C PRO A 23 -12.07 1.28 3.11
N ASP A 24 -12.26 0.64 4.27
CA ASP A 24 -11.14 0.31 5.19
C ASP A 24 -10.13 -0.67 4.59
N ASP A 25 -10.59 -1.60 3.75
CA ASP A 25 -9.75 -2.56 3.03
C ASP A 25 -8.89 -1.93 1.93
N MET A 26 -9.18 -0.68 1.56
CA MET A 26 -8.38 0.12 0.63
C MET A 26 -7.38 1.05 1.34
N ARG A 27 -7.34 1.03 2.68
CA ARG A 27 -6.40 1.82 3.49
C ARG A 27 -5.23 0.96 3.97
N MET A 28 -4.06 1.57 4.07
CA MET A 28 -2.88 0.95 4.69
C MET A 28 -2.12 1.98 5.51
N HIS A 29 -1.71 1.62 6.72
CA HIS A 29 -0.82 2.42 7.54
C HIS A 29 0.48 1.65 7.81
N TYR A 30 1.62 2.32 7.65
CA TYR A 30 2.92 1.72 7.91
C TYR A 30 3.89 2.75 8.49
N VAL A 31 4.56 2.37 9.57
CA VAL A 31 5.63 3.15 10.20
C VAL A 31 6.95 2.46 9.92
N GLN A 32 7.85 3.13 9.19
CA GLN A 32 9.20 2.62 8.96
C GLN A 32 10.08 2.80 10.21
N PRO A 33 10.62 1.71 10.80
CA PRO A 33 11.50 1.81 11.97
C PRO A 33 12.80 2.55 11.68
N LYS A 34 13.31 3.25 12.69
CA LYS A 34 14.62 3.91 12.76
C LYS A 34 14.89 4.95 11.68
N VAL A 35 13.84 5.45 11.02
CA VAL A 35 13.92 6.38 9.89
C VAL A 35 13.33 7.73 10.30
N GLY A 36 14.12 8.79 10.13
CA GLY A 36 13.67 10.18 10.25
C GLY A 36 12.98 10.71 8.99
N HIS A 37 12.65 11.99 8.98
CA HIS A 37 11.79 12.59 7.95
C HIS A 37 12.22 12.27 6.52
N TYR A 38 13.45 12.63 6.12
CA TYR A 38 13.91 12.42 4.74
C TYR A 38 14.06 10.94 4.36
N GLY A 39 14.31 10.05 5.32
CA GLY A 39 14.51 8.63 5.00
C GLY A 39 13.21 7.90 4.60
N VAL A 40 12.04 8.52 4.79
CA VAL A 40 10.76 7.94 4.33
C VAL A 40 10.57 8.07 2.82
N PHE A 41 11.32 8.94 2.14
CA PHE A 41 11.22 9.18 0.69
C PHE A 41 12.57 9.30 -0.02
N ASN A 42 13.69 9.19 0.69
CA ASN A 42 15.04 9.26 0.14
C ASN A 42 15.96 8.18 0.78
N GLY A 43 17.08 7.89 0.12
CA GLY A 43 18.14 7.05 0.66
C GLY A 43 17.97 5.57 0.35
N SER A 44 18.88 4.77 0.91
CA SER A 44 18.94 3.33 0.69
C SER A 44 17.72 2.60 1.26
N ARG A 45 17.28 2.96 2.47
CA ARG A 45 16.07 2.38 3.10
C ARG A 45 14.80 2.65 2.30
N PHE A 46 14.65 3.86 1.76
CA PHE A 46 13.52 4.14 0.88
C PHE A 46 13.50 3.19 -0.33
N ARG A 47 14.63 3.06 -1.04
CA ARG A 47 14.72 2.19 -2.22
C ARG A 47 14.53 0.71 -1.90
N ALA A 48 15.09 0.25 -0.79
CA ALA A 48 15.09 -1.16 -0.42
C ALA A 48 13.80 -1.63 0.26
N GLU A 49 13.14 -0.76 1.04
CA GLU A 49 12.08 -1.17 1.95
C GLU A 49 10.75 -0.45 1.72
N ILE A 50 10.76 0.86 1.48
CA ILE A 50 9.53 1.67 1.44
C ILE A 50 8.94 1.74 0.03
N SER A 51 9.76 2.03 -0.99
CA SER A 51 9.33 2.12 -2.38
C SER A 51 8.66 0.84 -2.90
N PRO A 52 9.18 -0.38 -2.61
CA PRO A 52 8.48 -1.62 -2.95
C PRO A 52 7.09 -1.73 -2.30
N ARG A 53 6.94 -1.31 -1.04
CA ARG A 53 5.64 -1.33 -0.35
C ARG A 53 4.62 -0.38 -1.00
N ILE A 54 5.06 0.82 -1.39
CA ILE A 54 4.21 1.77 -2.13
C ILE A 54 3.75 1.14 -3.45
N ARG A 55 4.67 0.53 -4.19
CA ARG A 55 4.37 -0.16 -5.45
C ARG A 55 3.36 -1.29 -5.23
N ASP A 56 3.57 -2.12 -4.22
CA ASP A 56 2.69 -3.25 -3.92
C ASP A 56 1.31 -2.78 -3.49
N PHE A 57 1.21 -1.70 -2.70
CA PHE A 57 -0.06 -1.06 -2.36
C PHE A 57 -0.82 -0.60 -3.62
N MET A 58 -0.16 0.09 -4.54
CA MET A 58 -0.78 0.53 -5.80
C MET A 58 -1.27 -0.66 -6.63
N LEU A 59 -0.44 -1.70 -6.78
CA LEU A 59 -0.82 -2.91 -7.52
C LEU A 59 -1.97 -3.68 -6.86
N SER A 60 -2.02 -3.70 -5.52
CA SER A 60 -3.10 -4.35 -4.78
C SER A 60 -4.44 -3.62 -4.92
N ASN A 61 -4.44 -2.31 -5.16
CA ASN A 61 -5.66 -1.51 -5.33
C ASN A 61 -6.05 -1.25 -6.79
N ASP A 62 -5.22 -1.67 -7.76
CA ASP A 62 -5.56 -1.56 -9.17
C ASP A 62 -6.55 -2.66 -9.59
N HIS A 63 -7.84 -2.35 -9.49
CA HIS A 63 -8.92 -3.26 -9.90
C HIS A 63 -8.89 -3.62 -11.40
N SER A 64 -8.33 -2.76 -12.25
CA SER A 64 -8.18 -3.06 -13.68
C SER A 64 -7.20 -4.21 -13.91
N MET A 65 -6.15 -4.29 -13.08
CA MET A 65 -5.20 -5.40 -13.05
C MET A 65 -5.79 -6.65 -12.38
N GLN A 66 -6.59 -6.50 -11.32
CA GLN A 66 -7.27 -7.64 -10.68
C GLN A 66 -8.26 -8.34 -11.63
N ALA A 67 -9.04 -7.57 -12.40
CA ALA A 67 -9.97 -8.12 -13.38
C ALA A 67 -9.27 -8.91 -14.49
N ARG A 68 -8.07 -8.47 -14.91
CA ARG A 68 -7.23 -9.16 -15.90
C ARG A 68 -6.57 -10.44 -15.37
N ARG A 69 -6.38 -10.57 -14.05
CA ARG A 69 -5.72 -11.73 -13.42
C ARG A 69 -6.68 -12.89 -13.08
N LYS A 70 -8.00 -12.70 -13.16
CA LYS A 70 -8.95 -13.81 -12.98
C LYS A 70 -8.74 -14.85 -14.09
N PRO A 71 -8.32 -16.09 -13.78
CA PRO A 71 -8.20 -17.11 -14.82
C PRO A 71 -9.59 -17.38 -15.40
N ALA A 72 -9.67 -17.51 -16.73
CA ALA A 72 -10.89 -17.91 -17.41
C ALA A 72 -11.39 -19.23 -16.79
N SER A 73 -12.61 -19.20 -16.26
CA SER A 73 -13.30 -20.36 -15.69
C SER A 73 -13.16 -21.55 -16.65
N THR A 74 -12.45 -22.60 -16.24
CA THR A 74 -12.33 -23.85 -16.99
C THR A 74 -13.75 -24.38 -17.23
N ARG A 75 -14.19 -24.43 -18.50
CA ARG A 75 -15.46 -25.09 -18.86
C ARG A 75 -15.38 -26.55 -18.40
N LYS A 76 -16.31 -26.96 -17.55
CA LYS A 76 -16.49 -28.35 -17.14
C LYS A 76 -16.73 -29.19 -18.41
N SER A 77 -15.82 -30.10 -18.74
CA SER A 77 -16.02 -31.07 -19.82
C SER A 77 -17.23 -31.93 -19.50
N ILE A 78 -18.28 -31.83 -20.32
CA ILE A 78 -19.39 -32.78 -20.33
C ILE A 78 -18.85 -34.07 -20.94
N LYS A 79 -18.83 -35.16 -20.15
CA LYS A 79 -18.54 -36.51 -20.64
C LYS A 79 -19.75 -37.03 -21.43
N ALA A 80 -19.48 -37.66 -22.57
CA ALA A 80 -20.39 -38.54 -23.30
C ALA A 80 -20.02 -40.00 -23.00
#